data_AF-A0A957SDP7-F1
#
_entry.id   AF-A0A957SDP7-F1
#
_cell.length_a   1.000
_cell.length_b   1.000
_cell.length_c   1.000
_cell.angle_alpha   90.00
_cell.angle_beta   90.00
_cell.angle_gamma   90.00
#
_symmetry.space_group_name_H-M   'P 1'
#
loop_
_entity.id
_entity.type
_entity.pdbx_description
1 polymer ?
#
loop_
_entity_poly.entity_id
_entity_poly.type
_entity_poly.pdbx_seq_one_letter_code
_entity_poly.pdbx_strand_id
1 'polypeptide(L)'
;MLFRTCQFPIKQLLLSCLSLALVGLFWPNPARAADFPVACADVPGLISAINNANANAENDSITLADNCTYSLTAIDNAPAYPGANGLPSITSAITIVGNGAIIQRDAGAPAMRIFYVESGGSLTMQNLSLMNGQTAGAAVFNEGLLTIVGSTIGNNSGGSAGALENYGALTIDQSTFTDDSASGGKGGALYTSGTVTITRSSFLTNSAQDGGAIYAHEGAVISIGNSTFSGNTATAASGDGGGGALVTVLFAPDFAPDVTIVNSTFSGNSAFSGGAIKVGFGSVTLQNTILTDSPAGGNCAGSAFFGIPRATTSLGHNLSSDGTCGGDASDLINTDPLLDSLNDNGGATQTLALLPGSPAIDAGDAGACAAAPINDIDQRGVSRPQGASCDMGAFEYSSTLLVTNTNDGGAGSLRQAILYANEIAGLNTIQFNIPGSGPHTIQPGSALPLITDPVIIDGYTQPGASANTLTVGNDAVLQIELDGANAGPGDGLALRTSDSTIRGLVINRFAGAGISVSEVN
;
A
#
# COMPACT_ATOMS: atom_id res chain seq x y z
N MET A 1 -51.14 11.77 -33.77
CA MET A 1 -52.54 12.19 -33.96
C MET A 1 -53.39 11.47 -32.93
N LEU A 2 -53.53 12.07 -31.75
CA LEU A 2 -54.78 12.67 -31.25
C LEU A 2 -55.92 11.66 -31.06
N PHE A 3 -56.10 11.21 -29.82
CA PHE A 3 -57.44 11.10 -29.27
C PHE A 3 -57.53 11.92 -27.98
N ARG A 4 -58.29 13.00 -28.11
CA ARG A 4 -58.73 13.93 -27.08
C ARG A 4 -59.90 13.29 -26.30
N THR A 5 -59.80 13.38 -24.98
CA THR A 5 -60.84 13.78 -24.00
C THR A 5 -62.29 13.33 -24.22
N CYS A 6 -62.85 12.67 -23.20
CA CYS A 6 -64.24 12.86 -22.79
C CYS A 6 -64.29 13.16 -21.28
N GLN A 7 -65.00 14.23 -20.94
CA GLN A 7 -65.20 14.76 -19.59
C GLN A 7 -66.61 14.40 -19.07
N PHE A 8 -66.73 14.46 -17.73
CA PHE A 8 -67.93 14.69 -16.88
C PHE A 8 -68.82 13.48 -16.51
N PRO A 9 -69.62 13.56 -15.42
CA PRO A 9 -69.32 14.03 -14.06
C PRO A 9 -69.89 13.10 -12.95
N ILE A 10 -69.59 13.43 -11.69
CA ILE A 10 -69.99 12.77 -10.44
C ILE A 10 -71.49 12.96 -10.13
N LYS A 11 -72.21 11.87 -9.73
CA LYS A 11 -73.25 11.87 -8.67
C LYS A 11 -73.73 10.45 -8.26
N GLN A 12 -73.46 10.11 -6.99
CA GLN A 12 -74.22 9.31 -5.99
C GLN A 12 -75.10 8.11 -6.42
N LEU A 13 -74.84 6.89 -5.89
CA LEU A 13 -75.66 6.23 -4.85
C LEU A 13 -75.05 4.89 -4.33
N LEU A 14 -75.44 4.57 -3.10
CA LEU A 14 -75.08 3.53 -2.12
C LEU A 14 -74.94 2.03 -2.51
N LEU A 15 -74.03 1.39 -1.74
CA LEU A 15 -74.01 0.04 -1.12
C LEU A 15 -74.16 -1.25 -1.96
N SER A 16 -73.05 -1.99 -2.05
CA SER A 16 -73.05 -3.45 -1.87
C SER A 16 -71.70 -3.94 -1.33
N CYS A 17 -71.73 -4.67 -0.22
CA CYS A 17 -70.58 -5.28 0.45
C CYS A 17 -69.71 -6.13 -0.49
N LEU A 18 -68.39 -5.90 -0.47
CA LEU A 18 -67.40 -6.95 -0.65
C LEU A 18 -66.23 -6.64 0.28
N SER A 19 -65.94 -7.60 1.17
CA SER A 19 -64.81 -7.61 2.09
C SER A 19 -63.50 -7.50 1.31
N LEU A 20 -62.88 -6.32 1.31
CA LEU A 20 -61.47 -6.19 0.94
C LEU A 20 -60.65 -6.39 2.21
N ALA A 21 -59.94 -7.51 2.27
CA ALA A 21 -58.85 -7.69 3.22
C ALA A 21 -57.92 -6.48 3.12
N LEU A 22 -57.70 -5.81 4.25
CA LEU A 22 -56.65 -4.82 4.39
C LEU A 22 -55.32 -5.59 4.29
N VAL A 23 -54.87 -5.86 3.06
CA VAL A 23 -53.47 -6.18 2.81
C VAL A 23 -52.77 -4.87 3.12
N GLY A 24 -52.24 -4.78 4.34
CA GLY A 24 -51.22 -3.81 4.65
C GLY A 24 -50.12 -4.03 3.61
N LEU A 25 -50.09 -3.15 2.61
CA LEU A 25 -48.91 -2.94 1.80
C LEU A 25 -47.84 -2.45 2.78
N PHE A 26 -47.16 -3.41 3.42
CA PHE A 26 -45.80 -3.21 3.84
C PHE A 26 -45.06 -2.87 2.57
N TRP A 27 -44.89 -1.57 2.32
CA TRP A 27 -43.74 -1.13 1.56
C TRP A 27 -42.57 -1.73 2.33
N PRO A 28 -41.75 -2.62 1.76
CA PRO A 28 -40.46 -2.86 2.36
C PRO A 28 -39.83 -1.47 2.46
N ASN A 29 -39.57 -1.01 3.68
CA ASN A 29 -38.62 0.07 3.85
C ASN A 29 -37.41 -0.29 2.98
N PRO A 30 -36.81 0.64 2.23
CA PRO A 30 -35.54 0.33 1.59
C PRO A 30 -34.62 -0.18 2.69
N ALA A 31 -34.32 -1.48 2.60
CA ALA A 31 -33.25 -2.17 3.28
C ALA A 31 -32.05 -1.21 3.34
N ARG A 32 -31.73 -0.74 4.54
CA ARG A 32 -30.72 0.28 4.75
C ARG A 32 -29.58 -0.38 5.48
N ALA A 33 -28.44 -0.50 4.79
CA ALA A 33 -27.16 -0.96 5.31
C ALA A 33 -27.03 -0.68 6.81
N ALA A 34 -26.96 -1.76 7.59
CA ALA A 34 -26.79 -1.70 9.02
C ALA A 34 -25.31 -1.45 9.37
N ASP A 35 -25.08 -0.83 10.51
CA ASP A 35 -23.75 -0.71 11.12
C ASP A 35 -23.76 -1.46 12.45
N PHE A 36 -22.84 -2.41 12.61
CA PHE A 36 -22.68 -3.24 13.80
C PHE A 36 -21.39 -2.83 14.53
N PRO A 37 -21.46 -1.93 15.52
CA PRO A 37 -20.30 -1.59 16.33
C PRO A 37 -19.92 -2.77 17.23
N VAL A 38 -18.63 -3.12 17.26
CA VAL A 38 -18.09 -4.18 18.10
C VAL A 38 -17.21 -3.56 19.19
N ALA A 39 -17.48 -3.92 20.45
CA ALA A 39 -16.72 -3.44 21.59
C ALA A 39 -15.29 -4.02 21.58
N CYS A 40 -14.35 -3.29 22.20
CA CYS A 40 -12.95 -3.70 22.28
C CYS A 40 -12.78 -5.13 22.81
N ALA A 41 -12.04 -5.95 22.07
CA ALA A 41 -11.77 -7.36 22.38
C ALA A 41 -13.01 -8.29 22.45
N ASP A 42 -14.18 -7.84 21.99
CA ASP A 42 -15.42 -8.64 22.00
C ASP A 42 -15.53 -9.56 20.77
N VAL A 43 -14.80 -10.68 20.80
CA VAL A 43 -14.87 -11.72 19.75
C VAL A 43 -16.28 -12.32 19.58
N PRO A 44 -17.03 -12.67 20.64
CA PRO A 44 -18.42 -13.09 20.49
C PRO A 44 -19.32 -12.02 19.83
N GLY A 45 -19.08 -10.74 20.12
CA GLY A 45 -19.72 -9.61 19.46
C GLY A 45 -19.40 -9.55 17.97
N LEU A 46 -18.13 -9.73 17.60
CA LEU A 46 -17.69 -9.79 16.19
C LEU A 46 -18.36 -10.95 15.44
N ILE A 47 -18.38 -12.14 16.03
CA ILE A 47 -19.08 -13.33 15.47
C ILE A 47 -20.57 -13.03 15.26
N SER A 48 -21.21 -12.42 16.25
CA SER A 48 -22.63 -12.05 16.18
C SER A 48 -22.89 -11.00 15.08
N ALA A 49 -22.01 -10.01 14.94
CA ALA A 49 -22.09 -8.99 13.90
C ALA A 49 -22.00 -9.59 12.50
N ILE A 50 -21.04 -10.49 12.25
CA ILE A 50 -20.90 -11.19 10.96
C ILE A 50 -22.14 -12.04 10.66
N ASN A 51 -22.64 -12.80 11.63
CA ASN A 51 -23.84 -13.62 11.44
C ASN A 51 -25.09 -12.78 11.12
N ASN A 52 -25.23 -11.61 11.76
CA ASN A 52 -26.34 -10.69 11.48
C ASN A 52 -26.24 -10.08 10.07
N ALA A 53 -25.04 -9.64 9.68
CA ALA A 53 -24.80 -9.11 8.33
C ALA A 53 -25.07 -10.16 7.24
N ASN A 54 -24.63 -11.39 7.45
CA ASN A 54 -24.92 -12.50 6.54
C ASN A 54 -26.41 -12.84 6.40
N ALA A 55 -27.27 -12.46 7.36
CA ALA A 55 -28.67 -12.85 7.38
C ALA A 55 -29.60 -11.98 6.53
N ASN A 56 -29.20 -10.76 6.15
CA ASN A 56 -30.09 -9.78 5.51
C ASN A 56 -29.75 -9.45 4.04
N ALA A 57 -28.62 -9.94 3.52
CA ALA A 57 -28.13 -9.71 2.16
C ALA A 57 -27.97 -8.22 1.77
N GLU A 58 -27.91 -7.33 2.76
CA GLU A 58 -27.60 -5.91 2.58
C GLU A 58 -26.07 -5.71 2.56
N ASN A 59 -25.61 -4.52 2.15
CA ASN A 59 -24.19 -4.18 2.23
C ASN A 59 -23.89 -3.57 3.60
N ASP A 60 -23.72 -4.41 4.60
CA ASP A 60 -23.60 -4.00 5.99
C ASP A 60 -22.17 -3.65 6.38
N SER A 61 -22.04 -2.78 7.38
CA SER A 61 -20.76 -2.42 7.98
C SER A 61 -20.62 -3.00 9.38
N ILE A 62 -19.40 -3.44 9.71
CA ILE A 62 -19.00 -3.84 11.05
C ILE A 62 -17.87 -2.90 11.48
N THR A 63 -18.11 -2.09 12.50
CA THR A 63 -17.15 -1.09 12.98
C THR A 63 -16.45 -1.60 14.23
N LEU A 64 -15.14 -1.83 14.15
CA LEU A 64 -14.34 -2.26 15.28
C LEU A 64 -13.90 -1.07 16.14
N ALA A 65 -13.80 -1.27 17.45
CA ALA A 65 -13.22 -0.29 18.36
C ALA A 65 -11.75 0.02 18.01
N ASP A 66 -11.39 1.31 18.10
CA ASP A 66 -10.08 1.85 17.71
C ASP A 66 -8.91 1.13 18.40
N ASN A 67 -7.92 0.72 17.60
CA ASN A 67 -6.66 0.12 18.05
C ASN A 67 -6.82 -1.07 19.03
N CYS A 68 -7.94 -1.79 18.95
CA CYS A 68 -8.22 -2.93 19.82
C CYS A 68 -7.76 -4.26 19.22
N THR A 69 -7.43 -5.22 20.08
CA THR A 69 -7.07 -6.58 19.66
C THR A 69 -8.21 -7.56 19.94
N TYR A 70 -8.60 -8.32 18.92
CA TYR A 70 -9.60 -9.38 18.94
C TYR A 70 -8.88 -10.72 18.79
N SER A 71 -8.59 -11.40 19.91
CA SER A 71 -7.86 -12.66 19.94
C SER A 71 -8.79 -13.87 19.82
N LEU A 72 -8.70 -14.58 18.70
CA LEU A 72 -9.48 -15.77 18.40
C LEU A 72 -8.90 -16.98 19.12
N THR A 73 -9.63 -17.54 20.09
CA THR A 73 -9.15 -18.65 20.94
C THR A 73 -9.71 -20.02 20.55
N ALA A 74 -10.70 -20.06 19.66
CA ALA A 74 -11.38 -21.29 19.25
C ALA A 74 -11.82 -21.21 17.78
N ILE A 75 -12.02 -22.39 17.17
CA ILE A 75 -12.65 -22.51 15.86
C ILE A 75 -14.13 -22.15 16.02
N ASP A 76 -14.60 -21.21 15.20
CA ASP A 76 -16.01 -20.85 15.13
C ASP A 76 -16.74 -21.71 14.09
N ASN A 77 -16.15 -21.83 12.90
CA ASN A 77 -16.76 -22.47 11.75
C ASN A 77 -15.77 -23.44 11.08
N ALA A 78 -16.23 -24.62 10.65
CA ALA A 78 -15.37 -25.64 10.03
C ALA A 78 -16.08 -26.33 8.86
N PRO A 79 -16.30 -25.62 7.73
CA PRO A 79 -16.85 -26.23 6.53
C PRO A 79 -15.97 -27.38 6.03
N ALA A 80 -16.58 -28.34 5.33
CA ALA A 80 -15.88 -29.52 4.79
C ALA A 80 -14.69 -29.13 3.88
N TYR A 81 -14.83 -28.00 3.18
CA TYR A 81 -13.79 -27.29 2.47
C TYR A 81 -14.03 -25.80 2.67
N PRO A 82 -13.01 -24.97 2.92
CA PRO A 82 -11.58 -25.29 3.02
C PRO A 82 -11.13 -25.74 4.43
N GLY A 83 -12.04 -25.96 5.39
CA GLY A 83 -11.73 -26.39 6.76
C GLY A 83 -11.97 -25.30 7.81
N ALA A 84 -11.28 -25.36 8.94
CA ALA A 84 -11.53 -24.53 10.12
C ALA A 84 -11.18 -23.04 9.97
N ASN A 85 -12.10 -22.17 10.41
CA ASN A 85 -12.05 -20.72 10.45
C ASN A 85 -12.33 -20.24 11.90
N GLY A 86 -11.68 -19.17 12.32
CA GLY A 86 -11.89 -18.54 13.62
C GLY A 86 -13.11 -17.60 13.66
N LEU A 87 -13.71 -17.29 12.50
CA LEU A 87 -14.92 -16.48 12.35
C LEU A 87 -15.91 -17.15 11.36
N PRO A 88 -17.17 -16.72 11.34
CA PRO A 88 -18.16 -17.25 10.40
C PRO A 88 -17.73 -17.02 8.94
N SER A 89 -18.17 -17.90 8.02
CA SER A 89 -17.99 -17.66 6.59
C SER A 89 -18.68 -16.36 6.17
N ILE A 90 -18.06 -15.63 5.24
CA ILE A 90 -18.69 -14.47 4.60
C ILE A 90 -19.52 -14.95 3.41
N THR A 91 -20.83 -14.77 3.47
CA THR A 91 -21.79 -15.22 2.44
C THR A 91 -22.59 -14.08 1.81
N SER A 92 -22.43 -12.87 2.34
CA SER A 92 -23.06 -11.62 1.89
C SER A 92 -22.02 -10.52 1.69
N ALA A 93 -22.46 -9.30 1.38
CA ALA A 93 -21.58 -8.14 1.28
C ALA A 93 -21.35 -7.51 2.66
N ILE A 94 -20.11 -7.52 3.14
CA ILE A 94 -19.71 -7.01 4.44
C ILE A 94 -18.51 -6.06 4.30
N THR A 95 -18.61 -4.89 4.92
CA THR A 95 -17.48 -3.95 5.09
C THR A 95 -17.04 -3.89 6.54
N ILE A 96 -15.82 -4.34 6.84
CA ILE A 96 -15.22 -4.22 8.17
C ILE A 96 -14.37 -2.95 8.22
N VAL A 97 -14.80 -1.99 9.04
CA VAL A 97 -14.05 -0.78 9.37
C VAL A 97 -13.21 -1.05 10.61
N GLY A 98 -11.91 -1.15 10.40
CA GLY A 98 -10.95 -1.64 11.38
C GLY A 98 -10.51 -0.64 12.44
N ASN A 99 -10.39 0.64 12.09
CA ASN A 99 -9.88 1.69 12.98
C ASN A 99 -8.54 1.34 13.68
N GLY A 100 -7.64 0.66 12.97
CA GLY A 100 -6.35 0.18 13.48
C GLY A 100 -6.45 -1.08 14.35
N ALA A 101 -7.60 -1.74 14.40
CA ALA A 101 -7.78 -2.96 15.16
C ALA A 101 -6.96 -4.14 14.61
N ILE A 102 -6.61 -5.07 15.50
CA ILE A 102 -5.92 -6.32 15.18
C ILE A 102 -6.90 -7.47 15.41
N ILE A 103 -7.14 -8.29 14.39
CA ILE A 103 -7.76 -9.61 14.55
C ILE A 103 -6.66 -10.64 14.45
N GLN A 104 -6.50 -11.47 15.48
CA GLN A 104 -5.41 -12.43 15.51
C GLN A 104 -5.84 -13.79 16.01
N ARG A 105 -5.18 -14.84 15.53
CA ARG A 105 -5.25 -16.15 16.15
C ARG A 105 -4.42 -16.14 17.45
N ASP A 106 -5.00 -16.56 18.57
CA ASP A 106 -4.24 -16.71 19.81
C ASP A 106 -3.23 -17.86 19.70
N ALA A 107 -2.06 -17.72 20.32
CA ALA A 107 -0.99 -18.71 20.22
C ALA A 107 -1.42 -20.11 20.68
N GLY A 108 -2.26 -20.20 21.73
CA GLY A 108 -2.77 -21.45 22.29
C GLY A 108 -4.02 -21.99 21.60
N ALA A 109 -4.60 -21.26 20.64
CA ALA A 109 -5.77 -21.71 19.90
C ALA A 109 -5.42 -22.89 18.96
N PRO A 110 -6.42 -23.66 18.50
CA PRO A 110 -6.23 -24.59 17.39
C PRO A 110 -5.71 -23.89 16.12
N ALA A 111 -5.12 -24.66 15.21
CA ALA A 111 -4.79 -24.18 13.88
C ALA A 111 -6.09 -23.88 13.12
N MET A 112 -6.21 -22.65 12.63
CA MET A 112 -7.38 -22.16 11.90
C MET A 112 -7.00 -20.91 11.11
N ARG A 113 -7.72 -20.67 10.02
CA ARG A 113 -7.67 -19.38 9.33
C ARG A 113 -8.53 -18.35 10.02
N ILE A 114 -8.34 -17.07 9.71
CA ILE A 114 -9.17 -16.01 10.30
C ILE A 114 -10.49 -15.92 9.54
N PHE A 115 -10.45 -15.62 8.23
CA PHE A 115 -11.64 -15.45 7.39
C PHE A 115 -11.72 -16.48 6.26
N TYR A 116 -12.96 -16.76 5.87
CA TYR A 116 -13.29 -17.45 4.61
C TYR A 116 -14.39 -16.66 3.89
N VAL A 117 -14.13 -16.28 2.64
CA VAL A 117 -15.09 -15.60 1.76
C VAL A 117 -15.58 -16.63 0.74
N GLU A 118 -16.85 -17.01 0.84
CA GLU A 118 -17.46 -17.98 -0.07
C GLU A 118 -17.69 -17.39 -1.46
N SER A 119 -17.93 -18.24 -2.47
CA SER A 119 -18.10 -17.81 -3.88
C SER A 119 -19.20 -16.76 -4.11
N GLY A 120 -20.19 -16.65 -3.22
CA GLY A 120 -21.22 -15.60 -3.24
C GLY A 120 -20.98 -14.43 -2.28
N GLY A 121 -19.95 -14.51 -1.43
CA GLY A 121 -19.62 -13.50 -0.43
C GLY A 121 -18.79 -12.35 -0.99
N SER A 122 -18.90 -11.20 -0.34
CA SER A 122 -18.03 -10.05 -0.60
C SER A 122 -17.55 -9.45 0.73
N LEU A 123 -16.23 -9.34 0.89
CA LEU A 123 -15.62 -8.76 2.07
C LEU A 123 -14.75 -7.57 1.67
N THR A 124 -15.01 -6.42 2.28
CA THR A 124 -14.11 -5.26 2.26
C THR A 124 -13.53 -5.07 3.65
N MET A 125 -12.20 -5.04 3.76
CA MET A 125 -11.46 -4.78 5.00
C MET A 125 -10.72 -3.46 4.87
N GLN A 126 -10.88 -2.58 5.86
CA GLN A 126 -10.27 -1.25 5.87
C GLN A 126 -9.56 -1.00 7.19
N ASN A 127 -8.29 -0.60 7.15
CA ASN A 127 -7.53 -0.15 8.32
C ASN A 127 -7.53 -1.16 9.49
N LEU A 128 -7.24 -2.44 9.23
CA LEU A 128 -7.06 -3.45 10.28
C LEU A 128 -5.87 -4.37 10.00
N SER A 129 -5.47 -5.13 11.02
CA SER A 129 -4.43 -6.14 10.89
C SER A 129 -4.96 -7.56 11.07
N LEU A 130 -4.55 -8.49 10.21
CA LEU A 130 -4.80 -9.92 10.34
C LEU A 130 -3.51 -10.68 10.63
N MET A 131 -3.45 -11.29 11.82
CA MET A 131 -2.19 -11.82 12.34
C MET A 131 -2.28 -13.27 12.81
N ASN A 132 -1.16 -13.99 12.67
CA ASN A 132 -0.91 -15.29 13.30
C ASN A 132 -1.85 -16.42 12.86
N GLY A 133 -2.57 -16.22 11.75
CA GLY A 133 -3.37 -17.24 11.12
C GLY A 133 -2.56 -18.50 10.81
N GLN A 134 -3.23 -19.65 10.80
CA GLN A 134 -2.63 -20.93 10.47
C GLN A 134 -3.48 -21.69 9.45
N THR A 135 -2.93 -22.77 8.88
CA THR A 135 -3.53 -23.57 7.79
C THR A 135 -3.52 -22.89 6.40
N ALA A 136 -3.94 -23.60 5.36
CA ALA A 136 -4.10 -23.06 4.00
C ALA A 136 -5.01 -21.82 3.98
N GLY A 137 -4.53 -20.72 3.39
CA GLY A 137 -5.15 -19.39 3.47
C GLY A 137 -5.21 -18.86 4.90
N ALA A 138 -4.08 -18.89 5.61
CA ALA A 138 -4.00 -18.73 7.06
C ALA A 138 -4.64 -17.43 7.59
N ALA A 139 -4.50 -16.30 6.90
CA ALA A 139 -5.32 -15.13 7.19
C ALA A 139 -6.69 -15.27 6.51
N VAL A 140 -6.69 -15.41 5.18
CA VAL A 140 -7.93 -15.40 4.40
C VAL A 140 -7.90 -16.46 3.30
N PHE A 141 -9.02 -17.17 3.15
CA PHE A 141 -9.31 -17.97 1.97
C PHE A 141 -10.45 -17.29 1.19
N ASN A 142 -10.25 -16.98 -0.09
CA ASN A 142 -11.21 -16.24 -0.90
C ASN A 142 -11.64 -17.01 -2.16
N GLU A 143 -12.94 -17.29 -2.28
CA GLU A 143 -13.59 -17.75 -3.50
C GLU A 143 -14.56 -16.71 -4.08
N GLY A 144 -14.85 -15.64 -3.32
CA GLY A 144 -15.75 -14.56 -3.69
C GLY A 144 -15.00 -13.28 -4.08
N LEU A 145 -15.50 -12.14 -3.60
CA LEU A 145 -14.89 -10.82 -3.81
C LEU A 145 -14.23 -10.31 -2.53
N LEU A 146 -12.93 -10.08 -2.56
CA LEU A 146 -12.16 -9.55 -1.43
C LEU A 146 -11.49 -8.23 -1.80
N THR A 147 -11.69 -7.22 -0.97
CA THR A 147 -11.01 -5.92 -1.06
C THR A 147 -10.30 -5.61 0.26
N ILE A 148 -9.00 -5.31 0.19
CA ILE A 148 -8.14 -5.01 1.35
C ILE A 148 -7.55 -3.62 1.14
N VAL A 149 -7.83 -2.70 2.06
CA VAL A 149 -7.40 -1.30 1.97
C VAL A 149 -6.75 -0.86 3.28
N GLY A 150 -5.59 -0.19 3.20
CA GLY A 150 -4.98 0.42 4.39
C GLY A 150 -4.64 -0.59 5.51
N SER A 151 -4.48 -1.86 5.17
CA SER A 151 -4.48 -2.96 6.15
C SER A 151 -3.13 -3.70 6.19
N THR A 152 -2.87 -4.39 7.30
CA THR A 152 -1.66 -5.19 7.46
C THR A 152 -2.01 -6.66 7.59
N ILE A 153 -1.50 -7.50 6.70
CA ILE A 153 -1.56 -8.95 6.83
C ILE A 153 -0.15 -9.41 7.19
N GLY A 154 0.02 -10.07 8.33
CA GLY A 154 1.37 -10.47 8.70
C GLY A 154 1.51 -11.55 9.74
N ASN A 155 2.71 -12.15 9.76
CA ASN A 155 3.05 -13.29 10.62
C ASN A 155 2.08 -14.47 10.48
N ASN A 156 1.48 -14.65 9.30
CA ASN A 156 0.61 -15.79 9.03
C ASN A 156 1.45 -16.97 8.53
N SER A 157 1.08 -18.18 8.93
CA SER A 157 1.81 -19.39 8.58
C SER A 157 0.89 -20.48 8.06
N GLY A 158 0.80 -20.60 6.75
CA GLY A 158 -0.07 -21.57 6.09
C GLY A 158 0.66 -22.67 5.33
N GLY A 159 -0.08 -23.72 4.98
CA GLY A 159 0.49 -24.89 4.30
C GLY A 159 0.69 -24.66 2.80
N SER A 160 -0.35 -24.19 2.12
CA SER A 160 -0.30 -23.86 0.69
C SER A 160 0.11 -22.40 0.51
N ALA A 161 -0.63 -21.40 1.00
CA ALA A 161 -0.16 -20.01 1.09
C ALA A 161 0.07 -19.55 2.53
N GLY A 162 1.02 -18.64 2.74
CA GLY A 162 1.34 -18.20 4.10
C GLY A 162 0.31 -17.26 4.70
N ALA A 163 -0.28 -16.35 3.91
CA ALA A 163 -1.38 -15.50 4.36
C ALA A 163 -2.70 -15.74 3.61
N LEU A 164 -2.70 -15.70 2.27
CA LEU A 164 -3.92 -15.60 1.49
C LEU A 164 -3.98 -16.61 0.34
N GLU A 165 -5.09 -17.33 0.23
CA GLU A 165 -5.42 -18.14 -0.95
C GLU A 165 -6.59 -17.52 -1.70
N ASN A 166 -6.37 -17.20 -2.98
CA ASN A 166 -7.34 -16.53 -3.82
C ASN A 166 -7.74 -17.38 -5.05
N TYR A 167 -9.02 -17.71 -5.11
CA TYR A 167 -9.68 -18.33 -6.26
C TYR A 167 -10.74 -17.41 -6.89
N GLY A 168 -11.13 -16.34 -6.19
CA GLY A 168 -12.05 -15.32 -6.67
C GLY A 168 -11.36 -14.04 -7.16
N ALA A 169 -12.00 -12.90 -6.93
CA ALA A 169 -11.47 -11.57 -7.25
C ALA A 169 -10.89 -10.91 -5.99
N LEU A 170 -9.68 -10.36 -6.12
CA LEU A 170 -8.93 -9.73 -5.04
C LEU A 170 -8.44 -8.33 -5.45
N THR A 171 -8.71 -7.33 -4.62
CA THR A 171 -8.09 -6.01 -4.71
C THR A 171 -7.32 -5.72 -3.43
N ILE A 172 -6.05 -5.34 -3.56
CA ILE A 172 -5.17 -4.93 -2.47
C ILE A 172 -4.70 -3.51 -2.79
N ASP A 173 -5.00 -2.56 -1.91
CA ASP A 173 -4.60 -1.17 -2.06
C ASP A 173 -4.04 -0.64 -0.74
N GLN A 174 -2.95 0.14 -0.77
CA GLN A 174 -2.39 0.79 0.43
C GLN A 174 -2.15 -0.18 1.58
N SER A 175 -1.79 -1.43 1.30
CA SER A 175 -1.74 -2.48 2.30
C SER A 175 -0.37 -3.12 2.37
N THR A 176 -0.04 -3.70 3.53
CA THR A 176 1.23 -4.38 3.75
C THR A 176 1.01 -5.86 4.03
N PHE A 177 1.73 -6.71 3.30
CA PHE A 177 1.87 -8.15 3.57
C PHE A 177 3.29 -8.41 4.06
N THR A 178 3.45 -8.80 5.33
CA THR A 178 4.77 -8.87 5.97
C THR A 178 4.99 -10.13 6.79
N ASP A 179 6.15 -10.74 6.64
CA ASP A 179 6.57 -11.91 7.43
C ASP A 179 5.58 -13.09 7.34
N ASP A 180 4.85 -13.21 6.24
CA ASP A 180 3.98 -14.35 6.00
C ASP A 180 4.78 -15.53 5.40
N SER A 181 4.48 -16.75 5.87
CA SER A 181 5.29 -17.92 5.56
C SER A 181 4.48 -19.15 5.13
N ALA A 182 4.90 -19.78 4.02
CA ALA A 182 4.41 -21.08 3.58
C ALA A 182 5.54 -22.12 3.58
N SER A 183 5.87 -22.66 4.75
CA SER A 183 6.95 -23.65 4.90
C SER A 183 6.62 -24.95 4.14
N GLY A 184 7.30 -25.18 3.01
CA GLY A 184 7.00 -26.30 2.09
C GLY A 184 5.81 -26.04 1.18
N GLY A 185 5.31 -24.79 1.16
CA GLY A 185 4.19 -24.32 0.36
C GLY A 185 4.58 -23.32 -0.73
N LYS A 186 3.59 -22.61 -1.24
CA LYS A 186 3.59 -21.77 -2.43
C LYS A 186 3.03 -20.38 -2.10
N GLY A 187 3.78 -19.31 -2.33
CA GLY A 187 3.30 -17.96 -2.03
C GLY A 187 3.39 -17.68 -0.52
N GLY A 188 4.45 -17.00 -0.08
CA GLY A 188 4.59 -16.66 1.33
C GLY A 188 3.47 -15.73 1.78
N ALA A 189 3.11 -14.75 0.94
CA ALA A 189 1.94 -13.90 1.18
C ALA A 189 0.70 -14.44 0.47
N LEU A 190 0.80 -14.71 -0.83
CA LEU A 190 -0.36 -14.93 -1.70
C LEU A 190 -0.14 -16.12 -2.64
N TYR A 191 -1.08 -17.05 -2.61
CA TYR A 191 -1.33 -17.99 -3.70
C TYR A 191 -2.60 -17.57 -4.43
N THR A 192 -2.56 -17.52 -5.76
CA THR A 192 -3.76 -17.16 -6.54
C THR A 192 -3.91 -18.00 -7.80
N SER A 193 -5.15 -18.40 -8.09
CA SER A 193 -5.63 -18.85 -9.42
C SER A 193 -6.71 -17.91 -9.98
N GLY A 194 -7.03 -16.83 -9.27
CA GLY A 194 -8.07 -15.86 -9.62
C GLY A 194 -7.53 -14.52 -10.12
N THR A 195 -8.38 -13.50 -10.15
CA THR A 195 -7.99 -12.13 -10.57
C THR A 195 -7.49 -11.33 -9.37
N VAL A 196 -6.38 -10.61 -9.56
CA VAL A 196 -5.74 -9.83 -8.50
C VAL A 196 -5.33 -8.45 -9.04
N THR A 197 -5.71 -7.39 -8.32
CA THR A 197 -5.17 -6.03 -8.52
C THR A 197 -4.45 -5.60 -7.25
N ILE A 198 -3.18 -5.20 -7.38
CA ILE A 198 -2.34 -4.71 -6.28
C ILE A 198 -1.88 -3.30 -6.63
N THR A 199 -2.25 -2.33 -5.81
CA THR A 199 -1.80 -0.94 -5.96
C THR A 199 -1.22 -0.39 -4.67
N ARG A 200 -0.17 0.42 -4.77
CA ARG A 200 0.31 1.23 -3.65
C ARG A 200 0.58 0.44 -2.37
N SER A 201 1.09 -0.78 -2.52
CA SER A 201 1.18 -1.77 -1.45
C SER A 201 2.59 -2.33 -1.31
N SER A 202 2.88 -2.89 -0.14
CA SER A 202 4.19 -3.45 0.17
C SER A 202 4.11 -4.93 0.53
N PHE A 203 4.95 -5.75 -0.11
CA PHE A 203 5.13 -7.16 0.22
C PHE A 203 6.56 -7.34 0.73
N LEU A 204 6.68 -7.56 2.03
CA LEU A 204 7.92 -7.48 2.78
C LEU A 204 8.24 -8.82 3.42
N THR A 205 9.48 -9.28 3.28
CA THR A 205 10.03 -10.41 4.06
C THR A 205 9.20 -11.70 4.06
N ASN A 206 8.34 -11.90 3.06
CA ASN A 206 7.52 -13.10 2.94
C ASN A 206 8.36 -14.27 2.45
N SER A 207 8.02 -15.49 2.87
CA SER A 207 8.81 -16.66 2.50
C SER A 207 7.98 -17.91 2.20
N ALA A 208 8.34 -18.60 1.12
CA ALA A 208 7.76 -19.89 0.76
C ALA A 208 8.82 -20.80 0.12
N GLN A 209 8.45 -22.03 -0.25
CA GLN A 209 9.31 -22.84 -1.11
C GLN A 209 9.43 -22.17 -2.49
N ASP A 210 8.30 -21.80 -3.08
CA ASP A 210 8.18 -21.14 -4.38
C ASP A 210 7.32 -19.89 -4.28
N GLY A 211 7.72 -18.80 -4.95
CA GLY A 211 6.99 -17.53 -4.86
C GLY A 211 7.11 -16.96 -3.45
N GLY A 212 8.23 -16.37 -3.08
CA GLY A 212 8.44 -15.94 -1.68
C GLY A 212 7.36 -14.97 -1.21
N ALA A 213 6.84 -14.10 -2.09
CA ALA A 213 5.60 -13.36 -1.83
C ALA A 213 4.40 -13.98 -2.57
N ILE A 214 4.44 -14.00 -3.91
CA ILE A 214 3.30 -14.35 -4.77
C ILE A 214 3.60 -15.61 -5.57
N TYR A 215 2.68 -16.55 -5.52
CA TYR A 215 2.62 -17.69 -6.41
C TYR A 215 1.39 -17.59 -7.31
N ALA A 216 1.61 -17.26 -8.58
CA ALA A 216 0.58 -17.15 -9.60
C ALA A 216 0.40 -18.51 -10.28
N HIS A 217 -0.70 -19.17 -9.96
CA HIS A 217 -1.07 -20.47 -10.49
C HIS A 217 -1.95 -20.34 -11.74
N GLU A 218 -2.21 -21.47 -12.39
CA GLU A 218 -3.04 -21.61 -13.59
C GLU A 218 -4.34 -20.80 -13.49
N GLY A 219 -4.58 -19.94 -14.50
CA GLY A 219 -5.73 -19.05 -14.61
C GLY A 219 -5.56 -17.68 -13.95
N ALA A 220 -4.49 -17.46 -13.19
CA ALA A 220 -4.29 -16.19 -12.49
C ALA A 220 -4.07 -15.01 -13.45
N VAL A 221 -4.77 -13.91 -13.19
CA VAL A 221 -4.56 -12.63 -13.87
C VAL A 221 -4.23 -11.57 -12.83
N ILE A 222 -3.02 -11.03 -12.88
CA ILE A 222 -2.48 -10.14 -11.86
C ILE A 222 -2.05 -8.81 -12.48
N SER A 223 -2.55 -7.71 -11.92
CA SER A 223 -2.06 -6.35 -12.20
C SER A 223 -1.40 -5.78 -10.95
N ILE A 224 -0.14 -5.38 -11.05
CA ILE A 224 0.65 -4.78 -9.97
C ILE A 224 1.07 -3.38 -10.40
N GLY A 225 0.74 -2.39 -9.57
CA GLY A 225 1.03 -0.99 -9.82
C GLY A 225 1.57 -0.28 -8.59
N ASN A 226 2.55 0.62 -8.74
CA ASN A 226 3.00 1.49 -7.65
C ASN A 226 3.35 0.74 -6.36
N SER A 227 3.93 -0.45 -6.45
CA SER A 227 4.07 -1.33 -5.28
C SER A 227 5.53 -1.74 -5.04
N THR A 228 5.86 -2.01 -3.78
CA THR A 228 7.20 -2.44 -3.37
C THR A 228 7.21 -3.89 -2.92
N PHE A 229 8.11 -4.68 -3.49
CA PHE A 229 8.38 -6.05 -3.08
C PHE A 229 9.82 -6.11 -2.57
N SER A 230 10.00 -6.31 -1.26
CA SER A 230 11.34 -6.29 -0.68
C SER A 230 11.63 -7.42 0.30
N GLY A 231 12.81 -8.00 0.21
CA GLY A 231 13.28 -9.03 1.14
C GLY A 231 12.52 -10.36 1.06
N ASN A 232 11.67 -10.57 0.05
CA ASN A 232 10.90 -11.81 -0.07
C ASN A 232 11.81 -12.95 -0.55
N THR A 233 11.59 -14.15 -0.02
CA THR A 233 12.52 -15.27 -0.20
C THR A 233 11.82 -16.58 -0.59
N ALA A 234 12.20 -17.13 -1.75
CA ALA A 234 11.88 -18.49 -2.14
C ALA A 234 13.00 -19.44 -1.67
N THR A 235 12.65 -20.40 -0.83
CA THR A 235 13.59 -21.27 -0.10
C THR A 235 13.90 -22.59 -0.81
N ALA A 236 13.27 -22.86 -1.96
CA ALA A 236 13.56 -24.05 -2.75
C ALA A 236 15.05 -24.17 -3.09
N ALA A 237 15.64 -25.31 -2.74
CA ALA A 237 17.09 -25.53 -2.85
C ALA A 237 17.55 -25.97 -4.26
N SER A 238 16.66 -26.31 -5.19
CA SER A 238 17.05 -26.69 -6.57
C SER A 238 15.92 -26.71 -7.61
N GLY A 239 16.33 -26.56 -8.87
CA GLY A 239 15.65 -27.05 -10.08
C GLY A 239 14.46 -26.24 -10.56
N ASP A 240 13.33 -26.36 -9.87
CA ASP A 240 12.05 -25.85 -10.36
C ASP A 240 11.46 -24.77 -9.47
N GLY A 241 12.00 -24.58 -8.26
CA GLY A 241 11.59 -23.50 -7.38
C GLY A 241 12.30 -22.16 -7.63
N GLY A 242 11.64 -21.06 -7.28
CA GLY A 242 12.20 -19.71 -7.43
C GLY A 242 11.15 -18.60 -7.38
N GLY A 243 11.52 -17.41 -7.86
CA GLY A 243 10.68 -16.22 -7.79
C GLY A 243 10.58 -15.68 -6.38
N GLY A 244 11.70 -15.20 -5.83
CA GLY A 244 11.78 -14.78 -4.43
C GLY A 244 10.71 -13.76 -4.06
N ALA A 245 10.29 -12.90 -4.99
CA ALA A 245 9.03 -12.19 -4.89
C ALA A 245 7.90 -12.93 -5.60
N LEU A 246 8.01 -13.16 -6.91
CA LEU A 246 6.91 -13.64 -7.75
C LEU A 246 7.33 -14.81 -8.63
N VAL A 247 6.51 -15.86 -8.66
CA VAL A 247 6.63 -16.94 -9.64
C VAL A 247 5.30 -17.18 -10.36
N THR A 248 5.37 -17.39 -11.68
CA THR A 248 4.25 -17.88 -12.49
C THR A 248 4.46 -19.35 -12.83
N VAL A 249 3.42 -20.17 -12.73
CA VAL A 249 3.49 -21.60 -13.06
C VAL A 249 2.30 -22.03 -13.89
N LEU A 250 2.46 -23.13 -14.64
CA LEU A 250 1.38 -23.70 -15.44
C LEU A 250 1.54 -25.21 -15.53
N PHE A 251 0.40 -25.92 -15.48
CA PHE A 251 0.35 -27.35 -15.77
C PHE A 251 -0.35 -27.66 -17.11
N ALA A 252 -1.16 -26.74 -17.67
CA ALA A 252 -1.77 -26.87 -19.02
C ALA A 252 -1.82 -25.54 -19.81
N PRO A 253 -1.56 -25.52 -21.13
CA PRO A 253 -1.33 -24.29 -21.92
C PRO A 253 -2.51 -23.31 -22.01
N ASP A 254 -3.75 -23.77 -21.83
CA ASP A 254 -4.97 -22.98 -22.09
C ASP A 254 -5.31 -21.99 -20.95
N PHE A 255 -4.60 -22.06 -19.82
CA PHE A 255 -4.87 -21.25 -18.62
C PHE A 255 -3.57 -20.64 -18.06
N ALA A 256 -2.70 -20.18 -18.95
CA ALA A 256 -1.43 -19.61 -18.55
C ALA A 256 -1.64 -18.35 -17.68
N PRO A 257 -0.90 -18.17 -16.56
CA PRO A 257 -0.97 -16.96 -15.78
C PRO A 257 -0.55 -15.75 -16.61
N ASP A 258 -1.20 -14.62 -16.38
CA ASP A 258 -0.84 -13.33 -16.98
C ASP A 258 -0.62 -12.27 -15.90
N VAL A 259 0.59 -11.73 -15.87
CA VAL A 259 1.01 -10.75 -14.86
C VAL A 259 1.49 -9.49 -15.58
N THR A 260 0.94 -8.34 -15.20
CA THR A 260 1.40 -7.02 -15.65
C THR A 260 1.89 -6.22 -14.46
N ILE A 261 3.08 -5.65 -14.57
CA ILE A 261 3.75 -4.90 -13.50
C ILE A 261 4.16 -3.54 -14.06
N VAL A 262 3.67 -2.47 -13.41
CA VAL A 262 3.94 -1.09 -13.81
C VAL A 262 4.37 -0.28 -12.59
N ASN A 263 5.32 0.64 -12.77
CA ASN A 263 5.76 1.59 -11.73
C ASN A 263 6.03 0.89 -10.39
N SER A 264 6.73 -0.23 -10.38
CA SER A 264 6.92 -1.02 -9.15
C SER A 264 8.40 -1.24 -8.87
N THR A 265 8.74 -1.53 -7.61
CA THR A 265 10.13 -1.73 -7.19
C THR A 265 10.28 -3.09 -6.51
N PHE A 266 11.16 -3.92 -7.05
CA PHE A 266 11.56 -5.22 -6.50
C PHE A 266 13.02 -5.13 -6.04
N SER A 267 13.28 -5.18 -4.74
CA SER A 267 14.65 -5.06 -4.20
C SER A 267 14.94 -6.08 -3.10
N GLY A 268 16.12 -6.70 -3.11
CA GLY A 268 16.53 -7.59 -2.02
C GLY A 268 15.78 -8.93 -1.99
N ASN A 269 15.06 -9.27 -3.04
CA ASN A 269 14.34 -10.54 -3.12
C ASN A 269 15.30 -11.67 -3.51
N SER A 270 15.14 -12.84 -2.91
CA SER A 270 16.14 -13.92 -3.00
C SER A 270 15.53 -15.26 -3.37
N ALA A 271 16.19 -15.97 -4.27
CA ALA A 271 15.83 -17.32 -4.66
C ALA A 271 17.03 -18.03 -5.30
N PHE A 272 16.93 -19.36 -5.45
CA PHE A 272 17.88 -20.09 -6.27
C PHE A 272 17.86 -19.65 -7.75
N SER A 273 16.68 -19.27 -8.26
CA SER A 273 16.45 -18.82 -9.63
C SER A 273 15.35 -17.76 -9.67
N GLY A 274 15.64 -16.59 -10.22
CA GLY A 274 14.72 -15.44 -10.22
C GLY A 274 14.53 -14.92 -8.81
N GLY A 275 15.56 -14.26 -8.28
CA GLY A 275 15.57 -13.61 -6.98
C GLY A 275 14.35 -12.71 -6.78
N ALA A 276 14.01 -11.87 -7.76
CA ALA A 276 12.72 -11.19 -7.77
C ALA A 276 11.65 -12.01 -8.49
N ILE A 277 11.81 -12.21 -9.81
CA ILE A 277 10.76 -12.78 -10.66
C ILE A 277 11.25 -14.06 -11.33
N LYS A 278 10.45 -15.12 -11.24
CA LYS A 278 10.65 -16.33 -12.06
C LYS A 278 9.44 -16.55 -12.96
N VAL A 279 9.67 -16.51 -14.27
CA VAL A 279 8.67 -16.90 -15.26
C VAL A 279 8.77 -18.39 -15.46
N GLY A 280 7.98 -19.15 -14.71
CA GLY A 280 7.88 -20.60 -14.91
C GLY A 280 7.08 -20.91 -16.16
N PHE A 281 5.93 -20.27 -16.34
CA PHE A 281 5.07 -20.34 -17.52
C PHE A 281 4.17 -19.10 -17.61
N GLY A 282 3.45 -18.91 -18.72
CA GLY A 282 2.62 -17.73 -18.92
C GLY A 282 3.44 -16.47 -19.18
N SER A 283 2.84 -15.31 -18.95
CA SER A 283 3.43 -14.00 -19.22
C SER A 283 3.67 -13.20 -17.95
N VAL A 284 4.81 -12.52 -17.92
CA VAL A 284 5.07 -11.43 -16.99
C VAL A 284 5.55 -10.24 -17.82
N THR A 285 4.79 -9.14 -17.78
CA THR A 285 5.07 -7.92 -18.53
C THR A 285 5.51 -6.83 -17.57
N LEU A 286 6.60 -6.12 -17.93
CA LEU A 286 7.21 -5.07 -17.12
C LEU A 286 7.20 -3.73 -17.86
N GLN A 287 6.83 -2.66 -17.19
CA GLN A 287 7.01 -1.28 -17.66
C GLN A 287 7.33 -0.36 -16.49
N ASN A 288 8.20 0.65 -16.68
CA ASN A 288 8.51 1.62 -15.61
C ASN A 288 8.93 0.96 -14.29
N THR A 289 9.51 -0.25 -14.31
CA THR A 289 9.70 -1.07 -13.10
C THR A 289 11.18 -1.19 -12.78
N ILE A 290 11.51 -1.09 -11.49
CA ILE A 290 12.87 -1.27 -10.97
C ILE A 290 13.00 -2.68 -10.39
N LEU A 291 14.04 -3.41 -10.80
CA LEU A 291 14.44 -4.69 -10.22
C LEU A 291 15.91 -4.62 -9.82
N THR A 292 16.21 -4.82 -8.55
CA THR A 292 17.57 -4.66 -8.03
C THR A 292 17.89 -5.54 -6.83
N ASP A 293 19.17 -5.57 -6.46
CA ASP A 293 19.70 -6.13 -5.22
C ASP A 293 19.28 -7.57 -4.90
N SER A 294 18.97 -8.37 -5.93
CA SER A 294 18.67 -9.79 -5.73
C SER A 294 19.93 -10.53 -5.26
N PRO A 295 20.04 -10.99 -3.99
CA PRO A 295 21.30 -11.52 -3.46
C PRO A 295 21.70 -12.86 -4.10
N ALA A 296 20.72 -13.57 -4.66
CA ALA A 296 20.89 -14.83 -5.37
C ALA A 296 19.84 -14.96 -6.49
N GLY A 297 20.16 -15.78 -7.50
CA GLY A 297 19.21 -16.17 -8.55
C GLY A 297 19.02 -15.18 -9.70
N GLY A 298 19.64 -13.99 -9.65
CA GLY A 298 19.44 -12.88 -10.60
C GLY A 298 18.09 -12.19 -10.39
N ASN A 299 17.88 -11.00 -10.94
CA ASN A 299 16.61 -10.28 -10.80
C ASN A 299 15.44 -11.06 -11.42
N CYS A 300 15.60 -11.53 -12.65
CA CYS A 300 14.63 -12.36 -13.34
C CYS A 300 15.24 -13.71 -13.72
N ALA A 301 14.38 -14.72 -13.86
CA ALA A 301 14.79 -15.96 -14.48
C ALA A 301 13.65 -16.64 -15.23
N GLY A 302 14.06 -17.43 -16.20
CA GLY A 302 13.24 -18.45 -16.83
C GLY A 302 13.96 -18.97 -18.06
N SER A 303 13.77 -20.26 -18.34
CA SER A 303 14.48 -20.96 -19.39
C SER A 303 13.46 -21.53 -20.35
N ALA A 304 13.66 -21.31 -21.65
CA ALA A 304 12.72 -21.81 -22.65
C ALA A 304 12.44 -23.31 -22.47
N PHE A 305 11.18 -23.69 -22.60
CA PHE A 305 10.75 -25.09 -22.45
C PHE A 305 9.95 -25.50 -23.67
N PHE A 306 10.39 -26.57 -24.33
CA PHE A 306 9.85 -26.98 -25.64
C PHE A 306 9.77 -25.84 -26.68
N GLY A 307 10.75 -24.93 -26.66
CA GLY A 307 10.81 -23.79 -27.58
C GLY A 307 9.89 -22.62 -27.24
N ILE A 308 9.15 -22.69 -26.13
CA ILE A 308 8.34 -21.58 -25.61
C ILE A 308 9.24 -20.72 -24.71
N PRO A 309 9.47 -19.43 -25.05
CA PRO A 309 10.22 -18.52 -24.19
C PRO A 309 9.52 -18.37 -22.83
N ARG A 310 10.33 -18.39 -21.77
CA ARG A 310 9.89 -18.19 -20.39
C ARG A 310 10.73 -17.07 -19.82
N ALA A 311 10.43 -15.85 -20.22
CA ALA A 311 11.15 -14.66 -19.82
C ALA A 311 10.13 -13.53 -19.62
N THR A 312 10.54 -12.51 -18.88
CA THR A 312 9.76 -11.29 -18.79
C THR A 312 9.68 -10.60 -20.15
N THR A 313 8.55 -9.98 -20.46
CA THR A 313 8.38 -9.11 -21.62
C THR A 313 8.50 -7.67 -21.17
N SER A 314 9.42 -6.91 -21.75
CA SER A 314 9.56 -5.48 -21.49
C SER A 314 8.66 -4.66 -22.41
N LEU A 315 7.94 -3.69 -21.85
CA LEU A 315 7.30 -2.60 -22.59
C LEU A 315 8.09 -1.30 -22.51
N GLY A 316 9.35 -1.37 -22.09
CA GLY A 316 10.25 -0.24 -21.98
C GLY A 316 10.30 0.40 -20.60
N HIS A 317 11.29 1.28 -20.45
CA HIS A 317 11.52 2.08 -19.27
C HIS A 317 11.63 1.23 -18.00
N ASN A 318 12.22 0.04 -18.08
CA ASN A 318 12.54 -0.73 -16.88
C ASN A 318 14.01 -0.50 -16.50
N LEU A 319 14.30 -0.58 -15.21
CA LEU A 319 15.67 -0.54 -14.70
C LEU A 319 15.98 -1.86 -14.00
N SER A 320 17.03 -2.53 -14.45
CA SER A 320 17.54 -3.75 -13.82
C SER A 320 19.01 -3.56 -13.44
N SER A 321 19.35 -3.89 -12.19
CA SER A 321 20.74 -3.88 -11.72
C SER A 321 21.62 -4.98 -12.33
N ASP A 322 21.00 -5.95 -13.01
CA ASP A 322 21.68 -7.00 -13.77
C ASP A 322 21.09 -7.17 -15.18
N GLY A 323 21.63 -8.12 -15.94
CA GLY A 323 21.25 -8.43 -17.31
C GLY A 323 20.13 -9.47 -17.48
N THR A 324 19.38 -9.79 -16.44
CA THR A 324 18.44 -10.93 -16.47
C THR A 324 16.98 -10.55 -16.78
N CYS A 325 16.62 -9.28 -16.59
CA CYS A 325 15.30 -8.72 -16.92
C CYS A 325 15.37 -7.79 -18.13
N GLY A 326 14.20 -7.45 -18.68
CA GLY A 326 14.06 -6.39 -19.70
C GLY A 326 14.33 -6.86 -21.12
N GLY A 327 14.72 -5.92 -21.99
CA GLY A 327 15.11 -6.18 -23.38
C GLY A 327 14.64 -5.14 -24.39
N ASP A 328 13.92 -4.11 -23.95
CA ASP A 328 13.57 -2.96 -24.78
C ASP A 328 14.73 -1.94 -24.83
N ALA A 329 14.77 -1.12 -25.89
CA ALA A 329 15.84 -0.13 -26.07
C ALA A 329 15.80 1.02 -25.04
N SER A 330 14.65 1.27 -24.42
CA SER A 330 14.49 2.26 -23.35
C SER A 330 14.82 1.73 -21.95
N ASP A 331 15.09 0.43 -21.81
CA ASP A 331 15.46 -0.16 -20.53
C ASP A 331 16.90 0.21 -20.12
N LEU A 332 17.11 0.41 -18.82
CA LEU A 332 18.41 0.60 -18.19
C LEU A 332 18.87 -0.71 -17.54
N ILE A 333 19.68 -1.48 -18.26
CA ILE A 333 20.12 -2.82 -17.85
C ILE A 333 21.56 -2.77 -17.28
N ASN A 334 21.86 -3.60 -16.27
CA ASN A 334 23.10 -3.55 -15.48
C ASN A 334 23.35 -2.17 -14.87
N THR A 335 22.29 -1.51 -14.40
CA THR A 335 22.33 -0.13 -13.89
C THR A 335 21.88 -0.11 -12.44
N ASP A 336 22.68 0.50 -11.56
CA ASP A 336 22.28 0.71 -10.16
C ASP A 336 21.17 1.77 -10.10
N PRO A 337 19.99 1.46 -9.55
CA PRO A 337 18.91 2.44 -9.41
C PRO A 337 19.19 3.51 -8.37
N LEU A 338 20.23 3.39 -7.54
CA LEU A 338 20.52 4.29 -6.42
C LEU A 338 19.26 4.44 -5.54
N LEU A 339 18.88 3.37 -4.83
CA LEU A 339 17.77 3.41 -3.89
C LEU A 339 18.27 3.66 -2.46
N ASP A 340 17.48 4.37 -1.67
CA ASP A 340 17.62 4.34 -0.21
C ASP A 340 17.11 3.00 0.34
N SER A 341 17.43 2.73 1.59
CA SER A 341 16.86 1.67 2.41
C SER A 341 15.32 1.76 2.51
N LEU A 342 14.69 0.61 2.79
CA LEU A 342 13.25 0.53 2.98
C LEU A 342 12.85 1.33 4.23
N ASN A 343 12.07 2.39 4.02
CA ASN A 343 11.71 3.32 5.08
C ASN A 343 10.25 3.78 4.95
N ASP A 344 9.74 4.39 6.02
CA ASP A 344 8.53 5.20 5.94
C ASP A 344 8.87 6.54 5.26
N ASN A 345 8.71 6.57 3.94
CA ASN A 345 8.91 7.78 3.13
C ASN A 345 7.61 8.58 2.93
N GLY A 346 6.64 8.39 3.85
CA GLY A 346 5.28 8.89 3.73
C GLY A 346 4.35 7.93 2.97
N GLY A 347 3.05 8.20 3.01
CA GLY A 347 2.02 7.33 2.44
C GLY A 347 1.53 6.27 3.45
N ALA A 348 0.84 5.25 2.94
CA ALA A 348 0.24 4.20 3.76
C ALA A 348 1.18 3.01 4.04
N THR A 349 2.24 2.84 3.25
CA THR A 349 3.15 1.69 3.31
C THR A 349 4.61 2.13 3.16
N GLN A 350 5.55 1.31 3.65
CA GLN A 350 6.98 1.57 3.48
C GLN A 350 7.42 1.41 2.02
N THR A 351 8.35 2.24 1.58
CA THR A 351 8.84 2.29 0.19
C THR A 351 10.36 2.42 0.15
N LEU A 352 10.95 2.25 -1.04
CA LEU A 352 12.35 2.54 -1.31
C LEU A 352 12.41 3.85 -2.10
N ALA A 353 12.94 4.91 -1.50
CA ALA A 353 13.06 6.20 -2.16
C ALA A 353 14.16 6.16 -3.23
N LEU A 354 13.96 6.89 -4.33
CA LEU A 354 15.05 7.15 -5.28
C LEU A 354 16.04 8.10 -4.64
N LEU A 355 17.32 7.75 -4.69
CA LEU A 355 18.37 8.66 -4.31
C LEU A 355 18.65 9.69 -5.43
N PRO A 356 19.18 10.84 -5.05
CA PRO A 356 19.68 11.88 -5.94
C PRO A 356 20.65 11.38 -6.98
N GLY A 357 20.43 11.81 -8.22
CA GLY A 357 21.20 11.32 -9.37
C GLY A 357 20.83 9.90 -9.79
N SER A 358 19.79 9.31 -9.20
CA SER A 358 19.23 8.05 -9.67
C SER A 358 18.91 8.13 -11.16
N PRO A 359 19.34 7.15 -11.96
CA PRO A 359 19.00 7.09 -13.37
C PRO A 359 17.52 6.74 -13.61
N ALA A 360 16.75 6.46 -12.55
CA ALA A 360 15.30 6.27 -12.62
C ALA A 360 14.51 7.59 -12.60
N ILE A 361 15.14 8.69 -12.20
CA ILE A 361 14.48 10.01 -12.11
C ILE A 361 14.19 10.54 -13.51
N ASP A 362 12.95 10.99 -13.73
CA ASP A 362 12.40 11.53 -14.99
C ASP A 362 12.55 10.57 -16.19
N ALA A 363 12.74 9.28 -15.93
CA ALA A 363 13.08 8.29 -16.96
C ALA A 363 11.92 7.35 -17.32
N GLY A 364 10.77 7.45 -16.66
CA GLY A 364 9.58 6.64 -16.93
C GLY A 364 8.76 7.13 -18.13
N ASP A 365 7.99 6.21 -18.70
CA ASP A 365 6.97 6.53 -19.70
C ASP A 365 5.74 7.19 -19.06
N ALA A 366 5.43 8.41 -19.51
CA ALA A 366 4.31 9.19 -18.99
C ALA A 366 2.93 8.57 -19.30
N GLY A 367 2.80 7.84 -20.43
CA GLY A 367 1.55 7.17 -20.79
C GLY A 367 1.19 6.05 -19.83
N ALA A 368 2.19 5.25 -19.44
CA ALA A 368 2.08 4.21 -18.43
C ALA A 368 1.75 4.78 -17.04
N CYS A 369 2.32 5.94 -16.69
CA CYS A 369 2.01 6.64 -15.44
C CYS A 369 0.56 7.14 -15.36
N ALA A 370 -0.01 7.61 -16.49
CA ALA A 370 -1.38 8.10 -16.55
C ALA A 370 -2.43 6.97 -16.64
N ALA A 371 -2.05 5.77 -17.09
CA ALA A 371 -2.98 4.68 -17.28
C ALA A 371 -3.54 4.14 -15.95
N ALA A 372 -4.80 3.72 -15.95
CA ALA A 372 -5.36 2.98 -14.84
C ALA A 372 -4.67 1.60 -14.71
N PRO A 373 -4.43 1.08 -13.49
CA PRO A 373 -4.87 1.61 -12.20
C PRO A 373 -3.88 2.60 -11.52
N ILE A 374 -2.80 3.00 -12.20
CA ILE A 374 -1.75 3.88 -11.67
C ILE A 374 -2.26 5.32 -11.45
N ASN A 375 -2.98 5.87 -12.43
CA ASN A 375 -3.68 7.17 -12.33
C ASN A 375 -2.81 8.35 -11.83
N ASP A 376 -1.61 8.54 -12.40
CA ASP A 376 -0.70 9.68 -12.13
C ASP A 376 -0.37 9.87 -10.64
N ILE A 377 -0.28 8.78 -9.88
CA ILE A 377 0.20 8.79 -8.49
C ILE A 377 1.28 7.73 -8.29
N ASP A 378 2.13 7.93 -7.29
CA ASP A 378 3.07 6.92 -6.83
C ASP A 378 2.50 6.08 -5.67
N GLN A 379 3.32 5.21 -5.08
CA GLN A 379 2.91 4.36 -3.95
C GLN A 379 2.34 5.14 -2.77
N ARG A 380 2.87 6.34 -2.52
CA ARG A 380 2.52 7.16 -1.37
C ARG A 380 1.26 8.00 -1.62
N GLY A 381 0.81 8.04 -2.87
CA GLY A 381 -0.24 8.94 -3.34
C GLY A 381 0.28 10.32 -3.76
N VAL A 382 1.59 10.48 -3.95
CA VAL A 382 2.17 11.70 -4.51
C VAL A 382 1.90 11.73 -6.01
N SER A 383 1.47 12.89 -6.53
CA SER A 383 1.19 13.05 -7.95
C SER A 383 2.44 12.89 -8.81
N ARG A 384 2.29 12.26 -9.97
CA ARG A 384 3.32 12.17 -11.00
C ARG A 384 2.99 13.11 -12.18
N PRO A 385 3.98 13.71 -12.86
CA PRO A 385 5.38 13.80 -12.44
C PRO A 385 5.60 14.91 -11.39
N GLN A 386 6.62 14.76 -10.54
CA GLN A 386 7.15 15.86 -9.71
C GLN A 386 8.32 16.59 -10.40
N GLY A 387 8.88 15.99 -11.45
CA GLY A 387 9.92 16.56 -12.32
C GLY A 387 9.46 16.79 -13.75
N ALA A 388 10.38 16.56 -14.70
CA ALA A 388 10.13 16.68 -16.13
C ALA A 388 9.30 15.50 -16.70
N SER A 389 9.43 14.31 -16.11
CA SER A 389 8.66 13.11 -16.44
C SER A 389 8.40 12.32 -15.16
N CYS A 390 7.60 11.26 -15.23
CA CYS A 390 7.46 10.39 -14.08
C CYS A 390 8.70 9.50 -13.95
N ASP A 391 8.96 9.04 -12.74
CA ASP A 391 10.10 8.18 -12.46
C ASP A 391 9.78 6.71 -12.71
N MET A 392 10.82 5.93 -13.00
CA MET A 392 10.72 4.47 -12.94
C MET A 392 10.60 4.02 -11.47
N GLY A 393 9.87 2.94 -11.24
CA GLY A 393 9.68 2.32 -9.93
C GLY A 393 8.47 2.86 -9.17
N ALA A 394 8.35 2.44 -7.91
CA ALA A 394 7.17 2.72 -7.07
C ALA A 394 7.13 4.12 -6.44
N PHE A 395 8.22 4.86 -6.55
CA PHE A 395 8.43 6.14 -5.87
C PHE A 395 8.62 7.25 -6.90
N GLU A 396 7.98 8.40 -6.66
CA GLU A 396 8.22 9.62 -7.42
C GLU A 396 9.11 10.57 -6.62
N TYR A 397 10.34 10.73 -7.08
CA TYR A 397 11.32 11.66 -6.58
C TYR A 397 10.84 13.10 -6.68
N SER A 398 11.05 13.84 -5.60
CA SER A 398 10.86 15.27 -5.57
C SER A 398 12.07 15.91 -4.91
N SER A 399 12.64 16.93 -5.55
CA SER A 399 13.61 17.83 -4.90
C SER A 399 12.96 18.75 -3.86
N THR A 400 11.64 18.64 -3.68
CA THR A 400 10.86 19.32 -2.66
C THR A 400 10.60 18.39 -1.48
N LEU A 401 11.16 18.71 -0.33
CA LEU A 401 11.04 17.97 0.93
C LEU A 401 9.97 18.63 1.81
N LEU A 402 8.94 17.89 2.22
CA LEU A 402 7.81 18.46 2.96
C LEU A 402 7.86 18.13 4.46
N VAL A 403 7.81 19.17 5.29
CA VAL A 403 7.64 19.07 6.75
C VAL A 403 6.14 19.12 7.08
N THR A 404 5.63 18.06 7.71
CA THR A 404 4.19 17.86 7.97
C THR A 404 3.86 17.76 9.46
N ASN A 405 4.86 17.74 10.35
CA ASN A 405 4.66 17.69 11.79
C ASN A 405 5.75 18.45 12.56
N THR A 406 5.53 18.61 13.87
CA THR A 406 6.43 19.34 14.79
C THR A 406 7.35 18.41 15.60
N ASN A 407 7.45 17.13 15.25
CA ASN A 407 8.28 16.18 15.99
C ASN A 407 9.77 16.50 15.82
N ASP A 408 10.60 16.13 16.80
CA ASP A 408 12.06 16.33 16.74
C ASP A 408 12.73 15.48 15.65
N GLY A 409 12.17 14.32 15.31
CA GLY A 409 12.71 13.40 14.32
C GLY A 409 11.65 12.45 13.75
N GLY A 410 12.06 11.62 12.80
CA GLY A 410 11.17 10.70 12.08
C GLY A 410 10.49 11.33 10.86
N ALA A 411 9.68 10.53 10.15
CA ALA A 411 9.01 10.93 8.93
C ALA A 411 8.21 12.24 9.10
N GLY A 412 8.33 13.14 8.12
CA GLY A 412 7.64 14.45 8.11
C GLY A 412 8.21 15.51 9.06
N SER A 413 9.28 15.24 9.81
CA SER A 413 9.94 16.24 10.69
C SER A 413 10.94 17.11 9.92
N LEU A 414 11.23 18.32 10.43
CA LEU A 414 12.28 19.20 9.87
C LEU A 414 13.67 18.56 9.93
N ARG A 415 13.99 17.84 11.02
CA ARG A 415 15.27 17.13 11.15
C ARG A 415 15.46 16.14 10.02
N GLN A 416 14.44 15.34 9.73
CA GLN A 416 14.49 14.36 8.65
C GLN A 416 14.61 15.05 7.28
N ALA A 417 13.90 16.16 7.06
CA ALA A 417 14.03 16.94 5.83
C ALA A 417 15.44 17.52 5.65
N ILE A 418 16.11 17.97 6.71
CA ILE A 418 17.51 18.43 6.64
C ILE A 418 18.46 17.27 6.31
N LEU A 419 18.27 16.10 6.94
CA LEU A 419 19.08 14.92 6.63
C LEU A 419 18.96 14.54 5.15
N TYR A 420 17.73 14.48 4.62
CA TYR A 420 17.52 14.25 3.19
C TYR A 420 18.17 15.34 2.33
N ALA A 421 17.97 16.62 2.64
CA ALA A 421 18.59 17.70 1.88
C ALA A 421 20.13 17.61 1.83
N ASN A 422 20.77 17.03 2.85
CA ASN A 422 22.22 16.81 2.88
C ASN A 422 22.69 15.60 2.09
N GLU A 423 21.85 14.58 1.96
CA GLU A 423 22.10 13.39 1.16
C GLU A 423 21.81 13.64 -0.33
N ILE A 424 21.06 14.70 -0.62
CA ILE A 424 20.69 15.14 -1.96
C ILE A 424 21.59 16.24 -2.50
N ALA A 425 22.47 15.87 -3.43
CA ALA A 425 23.29 16.83 -4.17
C ALA A 425 22.42 17.74 -5.06
N GLY A 426 22.66 19.05 -4.94
CA GLY A 426 21.95 20.09 -5.67
C GLY A 426 20.94 20.84 -4.80
N LEU A 427 20.38 21.92 -5.34
CA LEU A 427 19.48 22.79 -4.58
C LEU A 427 18.15 22.10 -4.24
N ASN A 428 17.96 21.77 -2.97
CA ASN A 428 16.71 21.20 -2.44
C ASN A 428 15.78 22.27 -1.88
N THR A 429 14.47 22.00 -1.83
CA THR A 429 13.52 22.90 -1.17
C THR A 429 12.80 22.19 -0.03
N ILE A 430 13.05 22.61 1.21
CA ILE A 430 12.25 22.23 2.38
C ILE A 430 11.05 23.18 2.49
N GLN A 431 9.85 22.61 2.38
CA GLN A 431 8.56 23.26 2.54
C GLN A 431 7.86 22.81 3.82
N PHE A 432 6.85 23.54 4.25
CA PHE A 432 6.05 23.26 5.44
C PHE A 432 4.56 23.17 5.06
N ASN A 433 3.90 22.13 5.54
CA ASN A 433 2.45 21.96 5.45
C ASN A 433 1.97 21.17 6.68
N ILE A 434 2.21 21.73 7.86
CA ILE A 434 1.82 21.14 9.14
C ILE A 434 0.30 21.34 9.31
N PRO A 435 -0.50 20.28 9.52
CA PRO A 435 -1.93 20.40 9.70
C PRO A 435 -2.32 21.18 10.97
N GLY A 436 -3.48 21.83 10.92
CA GLY A 436 -4.06 22.57 12.04
C GLY A 436 -3.83 24.09 11.96
N SER A 437 -4.27 24.81 13.00
CA SER A 437 -4.04 26.25 13.10
C SER A 437 -2.67 26.53 13.70
N GLY A 438 -1.86 27.33 13.00
CA GLY A 438 -0.57 27.81 13.50
C GLY A 438 -0.67 28.98 14.50
N PRO A 439 0.48 29.48 14.99
CA PRO A 439 1.83 29.06 14.61
C PRO A 439 2.19 27.67 15.15
N HIS A 440 2.98 26.94 14.37
CA HIS A 440 3.49 25.61 14.71
C HIS A 440 4.91 25.74 15.25
N THR A 441 5.11 25.33 16.50
CA THR A 441 6.43 25.35 17.15
C THR A 441 7.08 23.97 17.04
N ILE A 442 8.24 23.93 16.40
CA ILE A 442 9.14 22.77 16.34
C ILE A 442 10.19 22.98 17.44
N GLN A 443 10.26 22.05 18.39
CA GLN A 443 11.23 22.07 19.50
C GLN A 443 12.23 20.93 19.34
N PRO A 444 13.41 21.17 18.73
CA PRO A 444 14.43 20.14 18.62
C PRO A 444 14.90 19.67 20.01
N GLY A 445 14.99 18.37 20.22
CA GLY A 445 15.50 17.75 21.46
C GLY A 445 17.02 17.68 21.53
N SER A 446 17.68 18.02 20.42
CA SER A 446 19.13 18.15 20.27
C SER A 446 19.44 19.07 19.08
N ALA A 447 20.69 19.46 18.88
CA ALA A 447 21.11 20.26 17.73
C ALA A 447 20.59 19.65 16.41
N LEU A 448 20.06 20.49 15.51
CA LEU A 448 19.67 20.04 14.18
C LEU A 448 20.92 19.63 13.37
N PRO A 449 20.79 18.74 12.37
CA PRO A 449 21.93 18.30 11.56
C PRO A 449 22.59 19.48 10.84
N LEU A 450 23.91 19.43 10.69
CA LEU A 450 24.67 20.40 9.89
C LEU A 450 24.23 20.32 8.43
N ILE A 451 23.82 21.43 7.83
CA ILE A 451 23.44 21.52 6.42
C ILE A 451 24.71 21.57 5.56
N THR A 452 24.91 20.58 4.69
CA THR A 452 26.13 20.38 3.90
C THR A 452 25.92 20.51 2.38
N ASP A 453 24.68 20.59 1.91
CA ASP A 453 24.35 20.77 0.49
C ASP A 453 23.35 21.94 0.32
N PRO A 454 23.37 22.71 -0.81
CA PRO A 454 22.51 23.88 -0.96
C PRO A 454 21.02 23.58 -0.72
N VAL A 455 20.36 24.40 0.11
CA VAL A 455 18.95 24.19 0.46
C VAL A 455 18.18 25.51 0.54
N ILE A 456 16.94 25.48 0.08
CA ILE A 456 15.91 26.48 0.36
C ILE A 456 15.06 25.95 1.52
N ILE A 457 15.09 26.60 2.67
CA ILE A 457 14.14 26.35 3.77
C ILE A 457 13.12 27.48 3.76
N ASP A 458 11.89 27.18 3.33
CA ASP A 458 10.85 28.17 3.05
C ASP A 458 9.63 28.04 3.97
N GLY A 459 9.68 28.71 5.13
CA GLY A 459 8.57 28.77 6.07
C GLY A 459 7.33 29.50 5.55
N TYR A 460 7.42 30.24 4.43
CA TYR A 460 6.25 30.86 3.81
C TYR A 460 5.35 29.87 3.06
N THR A 461 5.82 28.64 2.86
CA THR A 461 5.00 27.57 2.27
C THR A 461 3.94 27.03 3.24
N GLN A 462 4.09 27.25 4.55
CA GLN A 462 3.09 26.88 5.54
C GLN A 462 1.77 27.64 5.27
N PRO A 463 0.63 26.93 5.14
CA PRO A 463 -0.68 27.56 5.02
C PRO A 463 -0.91 28.66 6.08
N GLY A 464 -1.31 29.85 5.61
CA GLY A 464 -1.53 31.02 6.46
C GLY A 464 -0.29 31.87 6.74
N ALA A 465 0.87 31.52 6.20
CA ALA A 465 2.05 32.36 6.19
C ALA A 465 2.04 33.34 5.01
N SER A 466 2.73 34.47 5.15
CA SER A 466 2.93 35.44 4.05
C SER A 466 4.21 36.24 4.26
N ALA A 467 4.90 36.54 3.15
CA ALA A 467 6.08 37.39 3.16
C ALA A 467 5.71 38.86 3.38
N ASN A 468 6.60 39.63 3.98
CA ASN A 468 6.41 41.07 4.14
C ASN A 468 6.30 41.74 2.75
N THR A 469 5.22 42.47 2.53
CA THR A 469 4.95 43.24 1.32
C THR A 469 5.16 44.74 1.50
N LEU A 470 5.30 45.21 2.75
CA LEU A 470 5.51 46.62 3.05
C LEU A 470 6.96 47.08 2.77
N THR A 471 7.10 48.26 2.16
CA THR A 471 8.40 48.92 1.98
C THR A 471 8.94 49.52 3.28
N VAL A 472 8.04 49.91 4.20
CA VAL A 472 8.35 50.39 5.55
C VAL A 472 7.38 49.74 6.53
N GLY A 473 7.90 48.98 7.49
CA GLY A 473 7.11 48.19 8.43
C GLY A 473 7.35 46.68 8.27
N ASN A 474 6.55 45.87 8.96
CA ASN A 474 6.55 44.41 8.82
C ASN A 474 5.09 43.90 8.86
N ASP A 475 4.60 43.35 7.74
CA ASP A 475 3.31 42.65 7.64
C ASP A 475 3.48 41.14 7.34
N ALA A 476 4.69 40.59 7.49
CA ALA A 476 4.90 39.16 7.34
C ALA A 476 4.10 38.38 8.40
N VAL A 477 3.46 37.31 7.95
CA VAL A 477 2.85 36.31 8.82
C VAL A 477 3.74 35.09 8.84
N LEU A 478 4.39 34.83 9.97
CA LEU A 478 5.26 33.68 10.18
C LEU A 478 4.49 32.62 10.95
N GLN A 479 4.35 31.42 10.38
CA GLN A 479 3.58 30.32 10.98
C GLN A 479 4.46 29.19 11.53
N ILE A 480 5.77 29.24 11.32
CA ILE A 480 6.71 28.21 11.79
C ILE A 480 7.70 28.84 12.76
N GLU A 481 7.77 28.29 13.97
CA GLU A 481 8.76 28.64 14.99
C GLU A 481 9.72 27.47 15.22
N LEU A 482 11.02 27.74 15.16
CA LEU A 482 12.08 26.86 15.66
C LEU A 482 12.48 27.35 17.05
N ASP A 483 12.10 26.60 18.07
CA ASP A 483 12.38 26.90 19.48
C ASP A 483 13.48 25.97 20.01
N GLY A 484 14.66 26.55 20.21
CA GLY A 484 15.86 25.85 20.64
C GLY A 484 15.97 25.58 22.14
N ALA A 485 14.93 25.84 22.95
CA ALA A 485 15.00 25.71 24.41
C ALA A 485 15.46 24.32 24.90
N ASN A 486 15.22 23.27 24.09
CA ASN A 486 15.59 21.88 24.38
C ASN A 486 16.76 21.36 23.52
N ALA A 487 17.34 22.17 22.63
CA ALA A 487 18.31 21.70 21.64
C ALA A 487 19.74 21.50 22.20
N GLY A 488 19.97 21.81 23.48
CA GLY A 488 21.30 21.79 24.10
C GLY A 488 22.18 22.96 23.62
N PRO A 489 23.52 22.82 23.64
CA PRO A 489 24.45 23.92 23.32
C PRO A 489 24.58 24.23 21.81
N GLY A 490 23.72 23.65 20.96
CA GLY A 490 23.81 23.77 19.50
C GLY A 490 23.28 25.08 18.94
N ASP A 491 23.71 25.38 17.71
CA ASP A 491 23.09 26.39 16.85
C ASP A 491 21.72 25.92 16.35
N GLY A 492 20.86 26.86 15.90
CA GLY A 492 19.57 26.56 15.30
C GLY A 492 19.69 25.87 13.95
N LEU A 493 20.10 26.61 12.93
CA LEU A 493 20.45 26.07 11.62
C LEU A 493 21.93 26.33 11.36
N ALA A 494 22.73 25.27 11.32
CA ALA A 494 24.15 25.35 10.99
C ALA A 494 24.35 24.97 9.51
N LEU A 495 25.09 25.79 8.76
CA LEU A 495 25.35 25.61 7.33
C LEU A 495 26.86 25.56 7.05
N ARG A 496 27.26 24.59 6.23
CA ARG A 496 28.58 24.46 5.62
C ARG A 496 28.42 24.14 4.14
N THR A 497 27.77 25.06 3.43
CA THR A 497 27.47 25.00 2.00
C THR A 497 27.24 26.42 1.46
N SER A 498 27.31 26.62 0.15
CA SER A 498 26.90 27.87 -0.51
C SER A 498 25.44 27.83 -0.97
N ASP A 499 24.95 28.93 -1.53
CA ASP A 499 23.71 29.00 -2.34
C ASP A 499 22.42 28.53 -1.64
N SER A 500 22.40 28.58 -0.31
CA SER A 500 21.23 28.26 0.50
C SER A 500 20.37 29.50 0.80
N THR A 501 19.06 29.31 0.90
CA THR A 501 18.09 30.35 1.27
C THR A 501 17.30 29.90 2.48
N ILE A 502 17.26 30.70 3.55
CA ILE A 502 16.38 30.47 4.71
C ILE A 502 15.43 31.65 4.84
N ARG A 503 14.12 31.40 4.83
CA ARG A 503 13.09 32.46 4.91
C ARG A 503 11.80 31.97 5.58
N GLY A 504 11.01 32.91 6.10
CA GLY A 504 9.67 32.60 6.63
C GLY A 504 9.62 31.89 7.99
N LEU A 505 10.72 31.90 8.76
CA LEU A 505 10.82 31.23 10.06
C LEU A 505 10.99 32.22 11.22
N VAL A 506 10.42 31.89 12.37
CA VAL A 506 10.87 32.42 13.66
C VAL A 506 11.93 31.47 14.20
N ILE A 507 13.14 31.95 14.52
CA ILE A 507 14.21 31.12 15.10
C ILE A 507 14.65 31.77 16.41
N ASN A 508 14.43 31.09 17.53
CA ASN A 508 14.71 31.65 18.85
C ASN A 508 15.13 30.58 19.88
N ARG A 509 15.57 31.04 21.06
CA ARG A 509 15.85 30.21 22.25
C ARG A 509 16.93 29.12 22.10
N PHE A 510 17.70 29.13 21.02
CA PHE A 510 18.94 28.35 20.92
C PHE A 510 20.02 28.92 21.85
N ALA A 511 20.80 28.03 22.47
CA ALA A 511 21.95 28.43 23.29
C ALA A 511 23.14 28.92 22.44
N GLY A 512 23.26 28.41 21.21
CA GLY A 512 24.18 28.91 20.17
C GLY A 512 23.58 30.04 19.34
N ALA A 513 24.06 30.19 18.10
CA ALA A 513 23.49 31.12 17.13
C ALA A 513 22.15 30.57 16.58
N GLY A 514 21.21 31.47 16.25
CA GLY A 514 19.98 31.04 15.55
C GLY A 514 20.27 30.45 14.17
N ILE A 515 21.17 31.09 13.42
CA ILE A 515 21.74 30.57 12.17
C ILE A 515 23.25 30.77 12.23
N SER A 516 23.99 29.73 11.88
CA SER A 516 25.46 29.70 11.85
C SER A 516 25.92 29.30 10.45
N VAL A 517 26.82 30.07 9.84
CA VAL A 517 27.35 29.82 8.49
C VAL A 517 28.86 29.70 8.59
N SER A 518 29.41 28.61 8.07
CA SER A 518 30.85 28.27 8.13
C SER A 518 31.42 27.98 6.75
N GLU A 519 32.73 28.24 6.56
CA GLU A 519 33.39 28.08 5.26
C GLU A 519 33.43 26.62 4.79
N VAL A 520 33.22 26.44 3.48
CA VAL A 520 33.45 25.19 2.76
C VAL A 520 34.94 25.20 2.37
N ASN A 521 35.76 24.37 3.02
CA ASN A 521 37.19 24.25 2.67
C ASN A 521 37.40 23.53 1.34
#